data_AF-A0A5Q4FR47-F1
#
_entry.id   AF-A0A5Q4FR47-F1
#
_cell.length_a   1.000
_cell.length_b   1.000
_cell.length_c   1.000
_cell.angle_alpha   90.00
_cell.angle_beta   90.00
_cell.angle_gamma   90.00
#
_symmetry.space_group_name_H-M   'P 1'
#
loop_
_entity.id
_entity.type
_entity.pdbx_description
1 polymer ?
#
loop_
_entity_poly.entity_id
_entity_poly.type
_entity_poly.pdbx_seq_one_letter_code
_entity_poly.pdbx_strand_id
1 'polypeptide(L)' 'MTLPARVPWSVPARSYDLTDRRQRARVYEQVLVEGGEQDVRQIIDVDGLITLWDELFLPDHVRRAWADWIAERRGIELPC' A
#
# COMPACT_ATOMS: atom_id res chain seq x y z
N MET A 1 -20.21 -2.48 -20.94
CA MET A 1 -18.84 -2.90 -20.60
C MET A 1 -18.76 -2.98 -19.09
N THR A 2 -18.61 -4.18 -18.53
CA THR A 2 -18.71 -4.42 -17.08
C THR A 2 -17.32 -4.70 -16.54
N LEU A 3 -16.87 -3.91 -15.57
CA LEU A 3 -15.58 -4.08 -14.88
C LEU A 3 -15.58 -5.34 -14.00
N PRO A 4 -14.43 -6.03 -13.84
CA PRO A 4 -14.35 -7.28 -13.09
C PRO A 4 -14.52 -7.03 -11.59
N ALA A 5 -15.18 -7.99 -10.93
CA ALA A 5 -15.46 -8.00 -9.51
C ALA A 5 -14.15 -7.86 -8.71
N ARG A 6 -14.00 -6.71 -8.03
CA ARG A 6 -12.87 -6.46 -7.10
C ARG A 6 -13.12 -7.22 -5.80
N VAL A 7 -12.04 -7.81 -5.28
CA VAL A 7 -12.03 -8.72 -4.12
C VAL A 7 -12.51 -7.98 -2.86
N PRO A 8 -13.45 -8.54 -2.10
CA PRO A 8 -13.90 -7.96 -0.85
C PRO A 8 -12.87 -8.25 0.25
N TRP A 9 -12.20 -7.21 0.75
CA TRP A 9 -11.43 -7.27 2.00
C TRP A 9 -12.38 -7.67 3.13
N SER A 10 -12.23 -8.87 3.68
CA SER A 10 -13.20 -9.45 4.63
C SER A 10 -13.40 -8.52 5.85
N VAL A 11 -14.66 -8.33 6.27
CA VAL A 11 -15.18 -7.47 7.39
C VAL A 11 -15.72 -6.10 6.88
N PRO A 12 -16.92 -5.62 7.33
CA PRO A 12 -17.85 -4.86 6.49
C PRO A 12 -17.27 -3.52 6.04
N ALA A 13 -17.60 -3.12 4.80
CA ALA A 13 -17.20 -1.91 4.09
C ALA A 13 -16.80 -0.75 5.02
N ARG A 14 -15.56 -0.78 5.50
CA ARG A 14 -15.00 0.29 6.32
C ARG A 14 -14.55 1.33 5.31
N SER A 15 -15.30 2.41 5.20
CA SER A 15 -14.83 3.59 4.48
C SER A 15 -13.63 4.13 5.24
N TYR A 16 -12.43 3.99 4.65
CA TYR A 16 -11.23 4.61 5.18
C TYR A 16 -11.11 6.03 4.62
N ASP A 17 -10.86 6.98 5.50
CA ASP A 17 -10.48 8.33 5.09
C ASP A 17 -8.98 8.35 4.77
N LEU A 18 -8.61 8.41 3.49
CA LEU A 18 -7.20 8.48 3.07
C LEU A 18 -6.56 9.86 3.34
N THR A 19 -7.33 10.85 3.76
CA THR A 19 -6.78 12.12 4.26
C THR A 19 -6.28 11.99 5.70
N ASP A 20 -6.82 11.03 6.46
CA ASP A 20 -6.30 10.66 7.78
C ASP A 20 -5.06 9.80 7.63
N ARG A 21 -3.95 10.28 8.19
CA ARG A 21 -2.62 9.64 8.09
C ARG A 21 -2.62 8.20 8.59
N ARG A 22 -3.29 7.92 9.71
CA ARG A 22 -3.30 6.61 10.37
C ARG A 22 -4.18 5.63 9.60
N GLN A 23 -5.32 6.09 9.11
CA GLN A 23 -6.20 5.28 8.26
C GLN A 23 -5.52 4.95 6.93
N ARG A 24 -4.84 5.92 6.30
CA ARG A 24 -4.07 5.69 5.08
C ARG A 24 -2.96 4.66 5.28
N ALA A 25 -2.20 4.74 6.39
CA ALA A 25 -1.18 3.74 6.72
C ALA A 25 -1.77 2.33 6.82
N ARG A 26 -2.90 2.16 7.52
CA ARG A 26 -3.59 0.85 7.61
C ARG A 26 -4.05 0.32 6.26
N VAL A 27 -4.58 1.19 5.40
CA VAL A 27 -4.98 0.79 4.05
C VAL A 27 -3.77 0.36 3.24
N TYR A 28 -2.64 1.07 3.35
CA TYR A 28 -1.42 0.71 2.63
C TYR A 28 -0.87 -0.64 3.10
N GLU A 29 -0.81 -0.89 4.40
CA GLU A 29 -0.44 -2.20 4.95
C GLU A 29 -1.31 -3.31 4.36
N GLN A 30 -2.64 -3.15 4.40
CA GLN A 30 -3.58 -4.14 3.91
C GLN A 30 -3.43 -4.39 2.40
N VAL A 31 -3.31 -3.32 1.60
CA VAL A 31 -3.17 -3.43 0.14
C VAL A 31 -1.81 -3.98 -0.26
N LEU A 32 -0.74 -3.69 0.46
CA LEU A 32 0.58 -4.21 0.12
C LEU A 32 0.74 -5.69 0.50
N VAL A 33 0.02 -6.16 1.53
CA VAL A 33 0.11 -7.54 2.02
C VAL A 33 -0.93 -8.45 1.35
N GLU A 34 -2.16 -7.96 1.18
CA GLU A 34 -3.29 -8.77 0.72
C GLU A 34 -3.82 -8.32 -0.65
N GLY A 35 -3.49 -7.09 -1.08
CA GLY A 35 -3.90 -6.44 -2.33
C GLY A 35 -3.57 -7.21 -3.59
N GLY A 36 -4.49 -7.17 -4.55
CA GLY A 36 -4.16 -7.50 -5.94
C GLY A 36 -3.44 -6.35 -6.63
N GLU A 37 -2.83 -6.63 -7.79
CA GLU A 37 -2.14 -5.64 -8.62
C GLU A 37 -2.99 -4.39 -8.91
N GLN A 38 -4.30 -4.58 -9.15
CA GLN A 38 -5.23 -3.49 -9.44
C GLN A 38 -5.49 -2.60 -8.22
N ASP A 39 -5.53 -3.18 -7.02
CA ASP A 39 -5.71 -2.43 -5.77
C ASP A 39 -4.46 -1.61 -5.46
N VAL A 40 -3.28 -2.22 -5.64
CA VAL A 40 -1.99 -1.52 -5.52
C VAL A 40 -1.96 -0.30 -6.46
N ARG A 41 -2.31 -0.48 -7.74
CA ARG A 41 -2.30 0.63 -8.72
C ARG A 41 -3.33 1.74 -8.42
N GLN A 42 -4.42 1.43 -7.73
CA GLN A 42 -5.49 2.39 -7.50
C GLN A 42 -5.40 3.09 -6.14
N ILE A 43 -4.75 2.46 -5.16
CA ILE A 43 -4.77 2.92 -3.77
C ILE A 43 -3.41 3.42 -3.33
N ILE A 44 -2.32 2.80 -3.79
CA ILE A 44 -0.97 3.15 -3.37
C ILE A 44 -0.48 4.37 -4.17
N ASP A 45 -0.34 5.48 -3.46
CA ASP A 45 0.43 6.63 -3.93
C ASP A 45 1.88 6.46 -3.44
N VAL A 46 2.84 6.46 -4.37
CA VAL A 46 4.24 6.15 -4.06
C VAL A 46 4.86 7.21 -3.15
N ASP A 47 4.52 8.48 -3.34
CA ASP A 47 5.06 9.56 -2.50
C ASP A 47 4.48 9.51 -1.09
N GLY A 48 3.18 9.19 -0.98
CA GLY A 48 2.53 8.88 0.29
C GLY A 48 3.10 7.65 0.98
N LEU A 49 3.47 6.62 0.23
CA LEU A 49 4.09 5.38 0.74
C LEU A 49 5.47 5.68 1.33
N ILE A 50 6.32 6.40 0.59
CA ILE A 50 7.62 6.87 1.08
C ILE A 50 7.45 7.71 2.35
N THR A 51 6.49 8.63 2.35
CA THR A 51 6.23 9.51 3.49
C THR A 51 5.77 8.76 4.74
N LEU A 52 5.12 7.60 4.57
CA LEU A 52 4.59 6.78 5.67
C LEU A 52 5.50 5.62 6.04
N TRP A 53 6.62 5.44 5.34
CA TRP A 53 7.36 4.18 5.34
C TRP A 53 7.76 3.66 6.73
N ASP A 54 8.25 4.55 7.61
CA ASP A 54 8.63 4.19 8.99
C ASP A 54 7.44 3.85 9.89
N GLU A 55 6.23 4.27 9.52
CA GLU A 55 5.00 4.00 10.28
C GLU A 55 4.30 2.70 9.83
N LEU A 56 4.71 2.12 8.68
CA LEU A 56 4.09 0.92 8.14
C LEU A 56 4.66 -0.34 8.77
N PHE A 57 3.75 -1.20 9.25
CA PHE A 57 4.04 -2.54 9.73
C PHE A 57 3.85 -3.54 8.60
N LEU A 58 4.88 -3.66 7.76
CA LEU A 58 4.92 -4.60 6.64
C LEU A 58 5.74 -5.85 7.00
N PRO A 59 5.36 -7.05 6.52
CA PRO A 59 6.23 -8.21 6.55
C PRO A 59 7.57 -7.92 5.84
N ASP A 60 8.68 -8.42 6.37
CA ASP A 60 10.04 -8.16 5.87
C ASP A 60 10.18 -8.31 4.36
N HIS A 61 9.61 -9.36 3.78
CA HIS A 61 9.71 -9.64 2.35
C HIS A 61 8.98 -8.59 1.49
N VAL A 62 7.82 -8.09 1.95
CA VAL A 62 7.07 -7.02 1.27
C VAL A 62 7.84 -5.71 1.39
N ARG A 63 8.33 -5.41 2.59
CA ARG A 63 9.09 -4.19 2.87
C ARG A 63 10.34 -4.10 2.00
N ARG A 64 11.12 -5.19 1.91
CA ARG A 64 12.30 -5.29 1.05
C ARG A 64 11.96 -5.13 -0.43
N ALA A 65 10.97 -5.86 -0.93
CA ALA A 65 10.58 -5.80 -2.34
C ALA A 65 10.19 -4.38 -2.77
N TRP A 66 9.47 -3.65 -1.91
CA TRP A 66 9.10 -2.26 -2.19
C TRP A 66 10.24 -1.27 -2.00
N ALA A 67 11.10 -1.45 -0.99
CA ALA A 67 12.30 -0.63 -0.84
C ALA A 67 13.22 -0.75 -2.06
N ASP A 68 13.47 -1.98 -2.54
CA ASP A 68 14.29 -2.23 -3.74
C ASP A 68 13.66 -1.59 -4.99
N TRP A 69 12.34 -1.75 -5.17
CA TRP A 69 11.61 -1.14 -6.29
C TRP A 69 11.66 0.39 -6.26
N ILE A 70 11.54 1.00 -5.08
CA ILE A 70 11.63 2.45 -4.90
C ILE A 70 13.06 2.92 -5.15
N ALA A 71 14.07 2.22 -4.66
CA ALA A 71 15.47 2.53 -4.93
C ALA A 71 15.77 2.50 -6.42
N GLU A 72 15.32 1.46 -7.15
CA GLU A 72 15.54 1.33 -8.59
C GLU A 72 14.86 2.46 -9.40
N ARG A 73 13.63 2.84 -9.02
CA ARG A 73 12.80 3.75 -9.84
C ARG A 73 12.81 5.20 -9.43
N ARG A 74 13.12 5.48 -8.17
CA ARG A 74 13.15 6.83 -7.59
C ARG A 74 14.54 7.22 -7.11
N GLY A 75 15.48 6.28 -7.00
CA GLY A 75 16.81 6.55 -6.44
C GLY A 75 16.76 6.88 -4.94
N ILE A 76 15.71 6.45 -4.23
CA ILE A 76 15.50 6.71 -2.80
C ILE A 76 15.71 5.39 -2.06
N GLU A 77 16.67 5.37 -1.13
CA GLU A 77 16.91 4.22 -0.26
C GLU A 77 16.01 4.31 0.97
N LEU A 78 15.27 3.23 1.24
CA LEU A 78 14.35 3.13 2.38
C LEU A 78 14.78 2.01 3.34
N PRO A 79 14.61 2.21 4.66
CA PRO A 79 14.99 1.21 5.65
C PRO A 79 14.06 -0.01 5.62
N CYS A 80 14.64 -1.20 5.54
CA CYS A 80 13.94 -2.48 5.65
C CYS A 80 13.85 -2.94 7.10
#